data_AF-A0A418GKR0-F1
#
_entry.id   AF-A0A418GKR0-F1
#
_cell.length_a   1.000
_cell.length_b   1.000
_cell.length_c   1.000
_cell.angle_alpha   90.00
_cell.angle_beta   90.00
_cell.angle_gamma   90.00
#
_symmetry.space_group_name_H-M   'P 1'
#
loop_
_entity.id
_entity.type
_entity.pdbx_description
1 polymer ?
#
loop_
_entity_poly.entity_id
_entity_poly.type
_entity_poly.pdbx_seq_one_letter_code
_entity_poly.pdbx_strand_id
1 'polypeptide(L)'
;MSTLRLLISDSYDPWFNLAVEECIFRQMPATQRVLFLWRNADTVVIGRAQNPWKECNTRRMEEDNVRLARRSSGGGAVFHDLGNTCFTFMAGKPEYDKTISTSIVLNALNALGVSAEASGRNDLVVKTAEGDRKV
;
A
#
# COMPACT_ATOMS: atom_id res chain seq x y z
N MET A 1 26.60 10.45 -0.76
CA MET A 1 25.40 10.19 0.07
C MET A 1 24.76 8.90 -0.42
N SER A 2 24.19 8.08 0.46
CA SER A 2 23.46 6.87 0.05
C SER A 2 22.25 7.22 -0.80
N THR A 3 21.99 6.44 -1.86
CA THR A 3 20.83 6.61 -2.74
C THR A 3 19.59 5.90 -2.23
N LEU A 4 19.71 5.07 -1.19
CA LEU A 4 18.59 4.34 -0.60
C LEU A 4 18.18 4.98 0.73
N ARG A 5 16.86 5.03 0.96
CA ARG A 5 16.28 5.46 2.24
C ARG A 5 15.21 4.46 2.68
N LEU A 6 15.34 4.00 3.92
CA LEU A 6 14.35 3.17 4.58
C LEU A 6 13.64 4.01 5.65
N LEU A 7 12.31 3.97 5.64
CA LEU A 7 11.46 4.66 6.60
C LEU A 7 10.43 3.67 7.13
N ILE A 8 10.19 3.72 8.44
CA ILE A 8 9.20 2.88 9.12
C ILE A 8 8.33 3.82 9.95
N SER A 9 7.02 3.74 9.79
CA SER A 9 6.08 4.48 10.65
C SER A 9 5.62 3.60 11.79
N ASP A 10 5.77 4.10 13.02
CA ASP A 10 5.17 3.52 14.22
C ASP A 10 3.73 4.01 14.46
N SER A 11 3.24 4.93 13.62
CA SER A 11 1.86 5.40 13.67
C SER A 11 0.91 4.45 12.95
N TYR A 12 -0.28 4.26 13.52
CA TYR A 12 -1.38 3.53 12.92
C TYR A 12 -2.51 4.44 12.42
N ASP A 13 -2.27 5.76 12.37
CA ASP A 13 -3.24 6.70 11.81
C ASP A 13 -3.10 6.80 10.28
N PRO A 14 -4.14 6.45 9.49
CA PRO A 14 -4.07 6.53 8.04
C PRO A 14 -3.86 7.94 7.51
N TRP A 15 -4.39 8.97 8.18
CA TRP A 15 -4.21 10.35 7.71
C TRP A 15 -2.77 10.80 7.92
N PHE A 16 -2.18 10.46 9.06
CA PHE A 16 -0.77 10.68 9.33
C PHE A 16 0.11 9.96 8.31
N ASN A 17 -0.10 8.66 8.10
CA ASN A 17 0.76 7.87 7.21
C ASN A 17 0.67 8.32 5.75
N LEU A 18 -0.53 8.66 5.25
CA LEU A 18 -0.71 9.19 3.90
C LEU A 18 -0.09 10.59 3.74
N ALA A 19 -0.17 11.44 4.77
CA ALA A 19 0.49 12.75 4.75
C ALA A 19 2.02 12.59 4.73
N VAL A 20 2.56 11.67 5.53
CA VAL A 20 3.99 11.34 5.55
C VAL A 20 4.44 10.83 4.18
N GLU A 21 3.69 9.89 3.58
CA GLU A 21 3.95 9.37 2.24
C GLU A 21 4.06 10.49 1.20
N GLU A 22 3.07 11.39 1.13
CA GLU A 22 3.07 12.49 0.16
C GLU A 22 4.21 13.48 0.40
N CYS A 23 4.47 13.85 1.66
CA CYS A 23 5.56 14.75 2.01
C CYS A 23 6.93 14.18 1.63
N ILE A 24 7.19 12.90 1.91
CA ILE A 24 8.42 12.21 1.48
C ILE A 24 8.52 12.23 -0.04
N PHE A 25 7.45 11.86 -0.73
CA PHE A 25 7.44 11.77 -2.20
C PHE A 25 7.75 13.11 -2.87
N ARG A 26 7.15 14.21 -2.37
CA ARG A 26 7.36 15.56 -2.94
C ARG A 26 8.76 16.12 -2.71
N GLN A 27 9.41 15.75 -1.59
CA GLN A 27 10.75 16.24 -1.25
C GLN A 27 11.87 15.27 -1.63
N MET A 28 11.53 14.13 -2.23
CA MET A 28 12.49 13.07 -2.57
C MET A 28 13.50 13.58 -3.62
N PRO A 29 14.83 13.47 -3.37
CA PRO A 29 15.85 13.75 -4.38
C PRO A 29 15.67 12.86 -5.61
N ALA A 30 15.97 13.39 -6.80
CA ALA A 30 15.74 12.69 -8.07
C ALA A 30 16.43 11.32 -8.19
N THR A 31 17.57 11.13 -7.52
CA THR A 31 18.37 9.89 -7.55
C THR A 31 18.05 8.92 -6.40
N GLN A 32 17.12 9.28 -5.51
CA GLN A 32 16.80 8.47 -4.34
C GLN A 32 15.79 7.37 -4.66
N ARG A 33 15.92 6.23 -3.97
CA ARG A 33 14.90 5.19 -3.89
C ARG A 33 14.48 5.04 -2.43
N VAL A 34 13.19 5.10 -2.17
CA VAL A 34 12.63 5.04 -0.83
C VAL A 34 11.78 3.80 -0.67
N LEU A 35 11.97 3.07 0.42
CA LEU A 35 11.02 2.11 0.96
C LEU A 35 10.41 2.71 2.23
N PHE A 36 9.08 2.81 2.24
CA PHE A 36 8.31 3.20 3.42
C PHE A 36 7.40 2.04 3.84
N LEU A 37 7.57 1.55 5.07
CA LEU A 37 6.78 0.49 5.68
C LEU A 37 5.85 1.07 6.75
N TRP A 38 4.56 0.70 6.69
CA TRP A 38 3.54 1.29 7.55
C TRP A 38 2.31 0.39 7.66
N ARG A 39 1.47 0.65 8.66
CA ARG A 39 0.16 0.00 8.89
C ARG A 39 -0.84 1.01 9.39
N ASN A 40 -2.13 0.71 9.28
CA ASN A 40 -3.20 1.56 9.80
C ASN A 40 -4.14 0.73 10.65
N ALA A 41 -4.62 1.30 11.75
CA ALA A 41 -5.71 0.71 12.51
C ALA A 41 -7.03 0.95 11.77
N ASP A 42 -7.91 -0.04 11.78
CA ASP A 42 -9.32 -0.04 11.33
C ASP A 42 -9.68 1.11 10.38
N THR A 43 -9.36 0.92 9.10
CA THR A 43 -9.50 1.96 8.08
C THR A 43 -9.99 1.38 6.75
N VAL A 44 -10.91 2.08 6.09
CA VAL A 44 -11.13 1.91 4.64
C VAL A 44 -10.38 3.01 3.89
N VAL A 45 -9.47 2.61 3.00
CA VAL A 45 -8.75 3.52 2.11
C VAL A 45 -9.33 3.46 0.71
N ILE A 46 -9.82 4.60 0.21
CA ILE A 46 -10.38 4.73 -1.14
C ILE A 46 -9.44 5.47 -2.09
N GLY A 47 -9.50 5.11 -3.37
CA GLY A 47 -8.75 5.77 -4.43
C GLY A 47 -9.21 7.21 -4.69
N ARG A 48 -8.33 7.99 -5.33
CA ARG A 48 -8.49 9.43 -5.58
C ARG A 48 -9.85 9.85 -6.18
N ALA A 49 -10.44 9.01 -7.02
CA ALA A 49 -11.64 9.30 -7.79
C ALA A 49 -12.89 8.47 -7.38
N GLN A 50 -12.84 7.77 -6.24
CA GLN A 50 -13.96 6.93 -5.79
C GLN A 50 -15.02 7.69 -4.99
N ASN A 51 -16.27 7.23 -5.06
CA ASN A 51 -17.38 7.70 -4.22
C ASN A 51 -17.44 6.85 -2.93
N PRO A 52 -17.18 7.40 -1.72
CA PRO A 52 -17.11 6.60 -0.50
C PRO A 52 -18.42 5.89 -0.18
N TRP A 53 -19.57 6.54 -0.36
CA TRP A 53 -20.88 5.97 -0.05
C TRP A 53 -21.26 4.80 -0.94
N LYS A 54 -20.67 4.71 -2.14
CA LYS A 54 -20.90 3.60 -3.08
C LYS A 54 -19.96 2.43 -2.81
N GLU A 55 -18.71 2.73 -2.46
CA GLU A 55 -17.63 1.73 -2.46
C GLU A 55 -17.43 1.07 -1.09
N CYS A 56 -17.97 1.65 -0.02
CA CYS A 56 -17.88 1.10 1.32
C CYS A 56 -19.11 1.43 2.17
N ASN A 57 -19.33 0.66 3.24
CA ASN A 57 -20.44 0.85 4.15
C ASN A 57 -20.12 1.94 5.17
N THR A 58 -20.17 3.19 4.72
CA THR A 58 -19.84 4.38 5.53
C THR A 58 -20.61 4.46 6.84
N ARG A 59 -21.87 3.99 6.89
CA ARG A 59 -22.65 3.92 8.12
C ARG A 59 -22.04 2.98 9.14
N ARG A 60 -21.74 1.73 8.77
CA ARG A 60 -21.10 0.78 9.68
C ARG A 60 -19.72 1.24 10.12
N MET A 61 -18.98 1.87 9.22
CA MET A 61 -17.68 2.43 9.56
C MET A 61 -17.78 3.50 10.65
N GLU A 62 -18.77 4.39 10.56
CA GLU A 62 -19.02 5.40 11.60
C GLU A 62 -19.43 4.75 12.93
N GLU A 63 -20.30 3.74 12.90
CA GLU A 63 -20.74 2.99 14.09
C GLU A 63 -19.57 2.31 14.82
N ASP A 64 -18.66 1.72 14.06
CA ASP A 64 -17.53 0.93 14.58
C ASP A 64 -16.24 1.75 14.72
N ASN A 65 -16.28 3.06 14.47
CA ASN A 65 -15.11 3.96 14.47
C ASN A 65 -13.98 3.59 13.48
N VAL A 66 -14.35 2.94 12.36
CA VAL A 66 -13.45 2.65 11.24
C VAL A 66 -13.21 3.94 10.45
N ARG A 67 -11.95 4.33 10.30
CA ARG A 67 -11.61 5.58 9.60
C ARG A 67 -11.82 5.46 8.10
N LEU A 68 -12.21 6.56 7.47
CA LEU A 68 -12.18 6.71 6.02
C LEU A 68 -10.98 7.58 5.63
N ALA A 69 -10.16 7.09 4.70
CA ALA A 69 -9.06 7.86 4.15
C ALA A 69 -9.08 7.82 2.61
N ARG A 70 -8.92 8.97 1.96
CA ARG A 70 -8.77 9.06 0.51
C ARG A 70 -7.30 9.25 0.18
N ARG A 71 -6.72 8.31 -0.58
CA ARG A 71 -5.31 8.40 -1.02
C ARG A 71 -5.18 9.22 -2.31
N SER A 72 -3.96 9.69 -2.58
CA SER A 72 -3.60 10.45 -3.78
C SER A 72 -3.59 9.58 -5.04
N SER A 73 -3.31 8.29 -4.91
CA SER A 73 -3.29 7.31 -6.01
C SER A 73 -4.68 6.82 -6.43
N GLY A 74 -4.78 6.27 -7.64
CA GLY A 74 -6.00 5.64 -8.17
C GLY A 74 -6.26 4.24 -7.60
N GLY A 75 -7.19 3.50 -8.20
CA GLY A 75 -7.56 2.14 -7.79
C GLY A 75 -8.83 2.07 -6.94
N GLY A 76 -9.07 0.90 -6.35
CA GLY A 76 -10.29 0.57 -5.59
C GLY A 76 -10.23 0.93 -4.10
N ALA A 77 -11.27 0.49 -3.38
CA ALA A 77 -11.38 0.59 -1.93
C ALA A 77 -10.81 -0.66 -1.27
N VAL A 78 -10.01 -0.50 -0.23
CA VAL A 78 -9.39 -1.60 0.53
C VAL A 78 -9.56 -1.34 2.03
N PHE A 79 -9.67 -2.42 2.81
CA PHE A 79 -9.74 -2.36 4.26
C PHE A 79 -8.37 -2.66 4.86
N HIS A 80 -7.98 -1.89 5.87
CA HIS A 80 -6.76 -2.05 6.63
C HIS A 80 -7.10 -2.22 8.11
N ASP A 81 -6.45 -3.19 8.74
CA ASP A 81 -6.29 -3.32 10.18
C ASP A 81 -4.80 -3.55 10.48
N LEU A 82 -4.46 -3.93 11.71
CA LEU A 82 -3.07 -4.25 12.07
C LEU A 82 -2.55 -5.56 11.46
N GLY A 83 -3.42 -6.41 10.90
CA GLY A 83 -3.05 -7.58 10.11
C GLY A 83 -2.60 -7.23 8.69
N ASN A 84 -3.03 -6.08 8.16
CA ASN A 84 -2.62 -5.59 6.85
C ASN A 84 -1.31 -4.79 6.92
N THR A 85 -0.32 -5.16 6.09
CA THR A 85 0.97 -4.44 5.96
C THR A 85 1.04 -3.64 4.68
N CYS A 86 1.28 -2.33 4.79
CA CYS A 86 1.47 -1.44 3.66
C CYS A 86 2.96 -1.24 3.35
N PHE A 87 3.28 -1.17 2.06
CA PHE A 87 4.59 -0.82 1.54
C PHE A 87 4.45 0.25 0.46
N THR A 88 5.33 1.24 0.48
CA THR A 88 5.42 2.26 -0.58
C THR A 88 6.85 2.28 -1.12
N PHE A 89 6.98 2.06 -2.42
CA PHE A 89 8.23 2.22 -3.16
C PHE A 89 8.20 3.53 -3.95
N MET A 90 9.22 4.36 -3.77
CA MET A 90 9.36 5.63 -4.50
C MET A 90 10.69 5.66 -5.23
N ALA A 91 10.70 6.13 -6.48
CA ALA A 91 11.90 6.35 -7.28
C ALA A 91 11.67 7.50 -8.27
N GLY A 92 12.73 8.19 -8.67
CA GLY A 92 12.68 9.24 -9.70
C GLY A 92 12.44 8.66 -11.11
N LYS A 93 11.88 9.48 -12.01
CA LYS A 93 11.87 9.17 -13.46
C LYS A 93 13.22 9.53 -14.08
N PRO A 94 13.68 8.81 -15.12
CA PRO A 94 12.99 7.75 -15.85
C PRO A 94 13.11 6.35 -15.23
N GLU A 95 13.83 6.20 -14.12
CA GLU A 95 14.13 4.89 -13.51
C GLU A 95 12.91 4.21 -12.90
N TYR A 96 11.91 4.97 -12.44
CA TYR A 96 10.71 4.42 -11.84
C TYR A 96 10.04 3.39 -12.75
N ASP A 97 10.01 2.15 -12.29
CA ASP A 97 9.28 1.03 -12.87
C ASP A 97 8.61 0.22 -11.75
N LYS A 98 7.29 0.06 -11.85
CA LYS A 98 6.51 -0.71 -10.89
C LYS A 98 6.92 -2.18 -10.84
N THR A 99 7.40 -2.74 -11.95
CA THR A 99 7.75 -4.18 -12.03
C THR A 99 8.90 -4.52 -11.09
N ILE A 100 9.83 -3.59 -10.89
CA ILE A 100 10.93 -3.72 -9.93
C ILE A 100 10.37 -3.87 -8.52
N SER A 101 9.53 -2.93 -8.06
CA SER A 101 8.92 -3.00 -6.73
C SER A 101 8.06 -4.25 -6.53
N THR A 102 7.28 -4.65 -7.55
CA THR A 102 6.48 -5.88 -7.50
C THR A 102 7.36 -7.11 -7.33
N SER A 103 8.48 -7.19 -8.06
CA SER A 103 9.42 -8.31 -7.95
C SER A 103 10.12 -8.35 -6.58
N ILE A 104 10.42 -7.18 -5.98
CA ILE A 104 10.99 -7.11 -4.62
C ILE A 104 10.03 -7.73 -3.61
N VAL A 105 8.73 -7.40 -3.70
CA VAL A 105 7.70 -7.97 -2.80
C VAL A 105 7.57 -9.49 -3.02
N LEU A 106 7.52 -9.96 -4.25
CA LEU A 106 7.48 -11.39 -4.56
C LEU A 106 8.71 -12.13 -4.04
N ASN A 107 9.90 -11.55 -4.18
CA ASN A 107 11.14 -12.11 -3.64
C ASN A 107 11.12 -12.17 -2.10
N ALA A 108 10.58 -11.14 -1.44
CA ALA A 108 10.41 -11.14 0.01
C ALA A 108 9.42 -12.21 0.48
N LEU A 109 8.31 -12.41 -0.22
CA LEU A 109 7.37 -13.50 0.04
C LEU A 109 8.03 -14.86 -0.14
N ASN A 110 8.77 -15.06 -1.23
CA ASN A 110 9.50 -16.30 -1.49
C ASN A 110 10.55 -16.59 -0.41
N ALA A 111 11.26 -15.57 0.09
CA ALA A 111 12.21 -15.70 1.18
C ALA A 111 11.55 -16.13 2.51
N LEU A 112 10.26 -15.81 2.69
CA LEU A 112 9.44 -16.28 3.82
C LEU A 112 8.76 -17.63 3.55
N GLY A 113 9.05 -18.29 2.42
CA GLY A 113 8.45 -19.57 2.04
C GLY A 113 7.05 -19.45 1.41
N VAL A 114 6.62 -18.23 1.04
CA VAL A 114 5.34 -17.98 0.39
C VAL A 114 5.54 -17.78 -1.11
N SER A 115 5.09 -18.75 -1.91
CA SER A 115 5.09 -18.64 -3.37
C SER A 115 3.85 -17.87 -3.82
N ALA A 116 4.05 -16.66 -4.36
CA ALA A 116 3.01 -15.81 -4.92
C ALA A 116 3.35 -15.42 -6.36
N GLU A 117 2.34 -15.01 -7.13
CA GLU A 117 2.51 -14.51 -8.50
C GLU A 117 1.72 -13.21 -8.72
N ALA A 118 2.21 -12.37 -9.62
CA ALA A 118 1.47 -11.17 -10.03
C ALA A 118 0.30 -11.59 -10.94
N SER A 119 -0.90 -11.08 -10.63
CA SER A 119 -2.12 -11.33 -11.40
C SER A 119 -2.77 -10.04 -11.86
N GLY A 120 -3.22 -10.02 -13.11
CA GLY A 120 -3.80 -8.83 -13.73
C GLY A 120 -2.86 -7.63 -13.72
N ARG A 121 -3.36 -6.46 -13.29
CA ARG A 121 -2.58 -5.21 -13.30
C ARG A 121 -1.92 -4.87 -11.96
N ASN A 122 -2.54 -5.26 -10.84
CA ASN A 122 -2.25 -4.72 -9.51
C ASN A 122 -2.35 -5.76 -8.37
N ASP A 123 -2.57 -7.03 -8.66
CA ASP A 123 -2.83 -8.04 -7.63
C ASP A 123 -1.63 -8.99 -7.49
N LEU A 124 -1.41 -9.47 -6.25
CA LEU A 124 -0.58 -10.63 -5.96
C LEU A 124 -1.51 -11.75 -5.50
N VAL A 125 -1.30 -12.96 -6.00
CA VAL A 125 -2.13 -14.12 -5.68
C VAL A 125 -1.30 -15.30 -5.21
N VAL A 126 -1.90 -16.11 -4.35
CA VAL A 126 -1.38 -17.40 -3.90
C VAL A 126 -2.34 -18.52 -4.28
N LYS A 127 -1.79 -19.72 -4.52
CA LYS A 127 -2.59 -20.91 -4.81
C LYS A 127 -3.09 -21.55 -3.52
N THR A 128 -4.37 -21.88 -3.49
CA THR A 128 -5.00 -22.63 -2.39
C THR A 128 -5.75 -23.84 -2.95
N ALA A 129 -6.18 -24.76 -2.09
CA ALA A 129 -6.99 -25.91 -2.50
C ALA A 129 -8.32 -25.51 -3.16
N GLU A 130 -8.81 -24.30 -2.88
CA GLU A 130 -10.06 -23.75 -3.41
C GLU A 130 -9.81 -22.75 -4.56
N GLY A 131 -8.63 -22.80 -5.18
CA GLY A 131 -8.21 -21.90 -6.26
C GLY A 131 -7.39 -20.70 -5.78
N ASP A 132 -7.14 -19.76 -6.69
CA ASP A 132 -6.28 -18.62 -6.41
C ASP A 132 -6.95 -17.64 -5.45
N ARG A 133 -6.15 -17.03 -4.57
CA ARG A 133 -6.60 -16.01 -3.60
C ARG A 133 -5.68 -14.80 -3.67
N LYS A 134 -6.29 -13.61 -3.73
CA LYS A 134 -5.58 -12.34 -3.61
C LYS A 134 -5.14 -12.14 -2.16
N VAL A 135 -3.89 -11.70 -1.99
CA VAL A 135 -3.27 -11.39 -0.71
C VAL A 135 -2.77 -9.96 -0.66
#